data_AF-A0A8J3WVS0-F1
#
_entry.id   AF-A0A8J3WVS0-F1
#
_cell.length_a   1.000
_cell.length_b   1.000
_cell.length_c   1.000
_cell.angle_alpha   90.00
_cell.angle_beta   90.00
_cell.angle_gamma   90.00
#
_symmetry.space_group_name_H-M   'P 1'
#
loop_
_entity.id
_entity.type
_entity.pdbx_description
1 polymer ?
#
loop_
_entity_poly.entity_id
_entity_poly.type
_entity_poly.pdbx_seq_one_letter_code
_entity_poly.pdbx_strand_id
1 'polypeptide(L)'
;MNMEIAALSEVAAWPKAERRTRIVLANQFTAAGLDGEGFEFFSALSAQAPDDALLLALAGAFQSRLEGRAAEAIAKLDAAASLDLGLPHYFRGISLADLPGCAGRAETVVEDLEFVLMVKDRFPPGFMRPVHAALARAYDLLGRTEAAERARGRAGHLITPHWGNREDGFRFGPRRLVGFGPGVYAAQGYDFSDVGFVVTGDGVVAIDAASTPEHAAAALRELREITELPVTHVILTHAHADHVGGVDAFRAGGATVIAQANFAGELALQNSGPPPLGYYLPREGESRRLDLTPDRLVRGRQTLTIGGVEFTLIPIPGGETDDGLLIHIPSLGVVFTGDMSMPYLGAPTLAEGSAEGLFEAMRTVIGLRPRQLVHGHTALTENYTIEAFPGLLAALRDLERLVAAGIADGLTLVEILRLNHLPDVLREHPAAVMPYLVTRDNFIQRLHRQRTGYWHRRGEGIERFAPAELAAAMDLLGGGSAAAFGAAGRELVRRGEQALALHLVDLGLLRHPEDPDLAGLRRRLLDSLVAQNQMLNPFKFMHYAALAGLDLAPAD
;
A
#
# COMPACT_ATOMS: atom_id res chain seq x y z
N MET A 1 -9.26 -18.99 -10.15
CA MET A 1 -7.92 -18.48 -10.52
C MET A 1 -7.78 -17.07 -9.99
N ASN A 2 -6.77 -16.81 -9.17
CA ASN A 2 -6.51 -15.47 -8.62
C ASN A 2 -6.03 -14.54 -9.74
N MET A 3 -6.82 -13.51 -10.07
CA MET A 3 -6.57 -12.59 -11.20
C MET A 3 -5.30 -11.75 -10.99
N GLU A 4 -5.01 -11.38 -9.74
CA GLU A 4 -3.83 -10.59 -9.39
C GLU A 4 -2.55 -11.40 -9.61
N ILE A 5 -2.52 -12.66 -9.17
CA ILE A 5 -1.41 -13.58 -9.46
C ILE A 5 -1.26 -13.81 -10.97
N ALA A 6 -2.37 -13.94 -11.71
CA ALA A 6 -2.31 -14.14 -13.15
C ALA A 6 -1.69 -12.92 -13.87
N ALA A 7 -2.12 -11.70 -13.54
CA ALA A 7 -1.55 -10.48 -14.10
C ALA A 7 -0.07 -10.32 -13.73
N LEU A 8 0.28 -10.54 -12.45
CA LEU A 8 1.65 -10.47 -11.97
C LEU A 8 2.56 -11.52 -12.63
N SER A 9 2.07 -12.75 -12.82
CA SER A 9 2.80 -13.82 -13.51
C SER A 9 3.09 -13.45 -14.96
N GLU A 10 2.13 -12.87 -15.66
CA GLU A 10 2.34 -12.39 -17.02
C GLU A 10 3.40 -11.29 -17.06
N VAL A 11 3.27 -10.24 -16.24
CA VAL A 11 4.22 -9.12 -16.26
C VAL A 11 5.61 -9.51 -15.74
N ALA A 12 5.71 -10.42 -14.77
CA ALA A 12 6.99 -10.88 -14.22
C ALA A 12 7.80 -11.73 -15.22
N ALA A 13 7.12 -12.33 -16.20
CA ALA A 13 7.73 -13.08 -17.29
C ALA A 13 8.21 -12.17 -18.45
N TRP A 14 7.90 -10.87 -18.44
CA TRP A 14 8.37 -9.97 -19.49
C TRP A 14 9.90 -9.78 -19.43
N PRO A 15 10.58 -9.60 -20.58
CA PRO A 15 12.04 -9.45 -20.61
C PRO A 15 12.56 -8.26 -19.78
N LYS A 16 11.79 -7.17 -19.70
CA LYS A 16 12.11 -5.94 -18.95
C LYS A 16 11.43 -5.87 -17.58
N ALA A 17 10.92 -6.99 -17.04
CA ALA A 17 10.23 -7.00 -15.76
C ALA A 17 11.14 -6.52 -14.62
N GLU A 18 10.63 -5.63 -13.77
CA GLU A 18 11.39 -5.12 -12.64
C GLU A 18 11.56 -6.18 -11.55
N ARG A 19 12.67 -6.09 -10.79
CA ARG A 19 12.92 -6.95 -9.62
C ARG A 19 11.76 -6.89 -8.62
N ARG A 20 11.21 -5.70 -8.38
CA ARG A 20 10.07 -5.46 -7.47
C ARG A 20 8.86 -6.30 -7.87
N THR A 21 8.51 -6.35 -9.16
CA THR A 21 7.37 -7.13 -9.66
C THR A 21 7.51 -8.63 -9.33
N ARG A 22 8.72 -9.18 -9.49
CA ARG A 22 9.00 -10.59 -9.16
C ARG A 22 8.93 -10.88 -7.66
N ILE A 23 9.43 -9.96 -6.82
CA ILE A 23 9.33 -10.06 -5.36
C ILE A 23 7.87 -10.00 -4.91
N VAL A 24 7.11 -9.09 -5.49
CA VAL A 24 5.67 -8.95 -5.24
C VAL A 24 4.92 -10.24 -5.60
N LEU A 25 5.18 -10.80 -6.78
CA LEU A 25 4.60 -12.07 -7.19
C LEU A 25 4.98 -13.22 -6.24
N ALA A 26 6.25 -13.30 -5.83
CA ALA A 26 6.70 -14.30 -4.87
C ALA A 26 5.95 -14.22 -3.53
N ASN A 27 5.71 -13.00 -3.04
CA ASN A 27 4.86 -12.81 -1.86
C ASN A 27 3.42 -13.27 -2.12
N GLN A 28 2.84 -12.98 -3.29
CA GLN A 28 1.48 -13.42 -3.61
C GLN A 28 1.34 -14.94 -3.65
N PHE A 29 2.28 -15.66 -4.28
CA PHE A 29 2.29 -17.13 -4.26
C PHE A 29 2.39 -17.67 -2.83
N THR A 30 3.32 -17.12 -2.04
CA THR A 30 3.52 -17.48 -0.63
C THR A 30 2.24 -17.29 0.19
N ALA A 31 1.66 -16.09 0.13
CA ALA A 31 0.50 -15.73 0.94
C ALA A 31 -0.79 -16.46 0.49
N ALA A 32 -0.82 -16.95 -0.75
CA ALA A 32 -1.88 -17.80 -1.26
C ALA A 32 -1.68 -19.30 -0.96
N GLY A 33 -0.53 -19.71 -0.42
CA GLY A 33 -0.18 -21.13 -0.20
C GLY A 33 0.08 -21.90 -1.49
N LEU A 34 0.48 -21.21 -2.55
CA LEU A 34 0.73 -21.74 -3.89
C LEU A 34 2.23 -21.98 -4.12
N ASP A 35 2.87 -22.68 -3.18
CA ASP A 35 4.33 -22.87 -3.21
C ASP A 35 4.78 -23.74 -4.41
N GLY A 36 3.94 -24.69 -4.83
CA GLY A 36 4.20 -25.53 -6.01
C GLY A 36 4.19 -24.72 -7.30
N GLU A 37 3.15 -23.91 -7.52
CA GLU A 37 3.05 -23.01 -8.67
C GLU A 37 4.17 -21.96 -8.67
N GLY A 38 4.50 -21.40 -7.50
CA GLY A 38 5.63 -20.49 -7.34
C GLY A 38 6.96 -21.15 -7.73
N PHE A 39 7.21 -22.38 -7.28
CA PHE A 39 8.40 -23.14 -7.64
C PHE A 39 8.49 -23.39 -9.15
N GLU A 40 7.40 -23.84 -9.78
CA GLU A 40 7.36 -24.08 -11.23
C GLU A 40 7.64 -22.79 -12.02
N PHE A 41 6.99 -21.70 -11.65
CA PHE A 41 7.15 -20.41 -12.32
C PHE A 41 8.58 -19.87 -12.23
N PHE A 42 9.14 -19.75 -11.02
CA PHE A 42 10.48 -19.19 -10.85
C PHE A 42 11.58 -20.13 -11.35
N SER A 43 11.37 -21.45 -11.32
CA SER A 43 12.30 -22.41 -11.94
C SER A 43 12.34 -22.25 -13.46
N ALA A 44 11.19 -22.06 -14.10
CA ALA A 44 11.12 -21.83 -15.54
C ALA A 44 11.80 -20.53 -15.96
N LEU A 45 11.65 -19.45 -15.17
CA LEU A 45 12.36 -18.19 -15.41
C LEU A 45 13.86 -18.30 -15.14
N SER A 46 14.26 -18.94 -14.03
CA SER A 46 15.66 -19.15 -13.69
C SER A 46 16.39 -19.99 -14.74
N ALA A 47 15.72 -20.99 -15.34
CA ALA A 47 16.30 -21.78 -16.43
C ALA A 47 16.57 -20.95 -17.70
N GLN A 48 15.80 -19.88 -17.95
CA GLN A 48 16.01 -18.96 -19.07
C GLN A 48 17.07 -17.90 -18.79
N ALA A 49 17.33 -17.61 -17.51
CA ALA A 49 18.31 -16.62 -17.05
C ALA A 49 19.11 -17.18 -15.86
N PRO A 50 20.03 -18.14 -16.11
CA PRO A 50 20.74 -18.85 -15.03
C PRO A 50 21.66 -17.96 -14.19
N ASP A 51 22.10 -16.82 -14.75
CA ASP A 51 22.94 -15.83 -14.07
C ASP A 51 22.12 -14.81 -13.24
N ASP A 52 20.78 -14.87 -13.29
CA ASP A 52 19.92 -14.01 -12.47
C ASP A 52 19.79 -14.59 -11.05
N ALA A 53 20.63 -14.07 -10.16
CA ALA A 53 20.70 -14.50 -8.76
C ALA A 53 19.35 -14.41 -8.03
N LEU A 54 18.50 -13.42 -8.34
CA LEU A 54 17.20 -13.28 -7.70
C LEU A 54 16.25 -14.40 -8.15
N LEU A 55 16.20 -14.71 -9.44
CA LEU A 55 15.35 -15.80 -9.95
C LEU A 55 15.78 -17.16 -9.38
N LEU A 56 17.09 -17.40 -9.29
CA LEU A 56 17.62 -18.63 -8.70
C LEU A 56 17.32 -18.71 -7.19
N ALA A 57 17.44 -17.59 -6.46
CA ALA A 57 17.10 -17.52 -5.05
C ALA A 57 15.60 -17.78 -4.81
N LEU A 58 14.71 -17.19 -5.62
CA LEU A 58 13.27 -17.40 -5.52
C LEU A 58 12.89 -18.85 -5.83
N ALA A 59 13.46 -19.46 -6.89
CA ALA A 59 13.25 -20.87 -7.20
C ALA A 59 13.69 -21.78 -6.04
N GLY A 60 14.86 -21.52 -5.44
CA GLY A 60 15.34 -22.23 -4.26
C GLY A 60 14.45 -22.02 -3.03
N ALA A 61 13.96 -20.80 -2.80
CA ALA A 61 13.11 -20.47 -1.66
C ALA A 61 11.74 -21.14 -1.72
N PHE A 62 11.11 -21.23 -2.91
CA PHE A 62 9.89 -22.02 -3.07
C PHE A 62 10.17 -23.51 -2.95
N GLN A 63 11.29 -23.98 -3.52
CA GLN A 63 11.65 -25.40 -3.42
C GLN A 63 11.86 -25.85 -1.98
N SER A 64 12.38 -25.00 -1.09
CA SER A 64 12.62 -25.37 0.32
C SER A 64 11.32 -25.64 1.10
N ARG A 65 10.18 -25.19 0.57
CA ARG A 65 8.85 -25.33 1.17
C ARG A 65 8.12 -26.59 0.69
N LEU A 66 8.66 -27.26 -0.32
CA LEU A 66 8.14 -28.52 -0.83
C LEU A 66 8.70 -29.71 -0.03
N GLU A 67 7.82 -30.63 0.35
CA GLU A 67 8.19 -31.81 1.13
C GLU A 67 9.29 -32.62 0.42
N GLY A 68 10.34 -32.98 1.17
CA GLY A 68 11.44 -33.83 0.67
C GLY A 68 12.43 -33.14 -0.28
N ARG A 69 12.33 -31.82 -0.51
CA ARG A 69 13.17 -31.09 -1.48
C ARG A 69 14.26 -30.20 -0.87
N ALA A 70 14.46 -30.26 0.45
CA ALA A 70 15.34 -29.33 1.18
C ALA A 70 16.80 -29.30 0.67
N ALA A 71 17.40 -30.46 0.37
CA ALA A 71 18.80 -30.52 -0.07
C ALA A 71 19.04 -29.81 -1.43
N GLU A 72 18.14 -30.05 -2.40
CA GLU A 72 18.19 -29.38 -3.71
C GLU A 72 17.95 -27.88 -3.58
N ALA A 73 17.04 -27.48 -2.70
CA ALA A 73 16.74 -26.07 -2.43
C ALA A 73 17.96 -25.33 -1.85
N ILE A 74 18.62 -25.93 -0.84
CA ILE A 74 19.83 -25.36 -0.23
C ILE A 74 20.93 -25.15 -1.27
N ALA A 75 21.17 -26.14 -2.14
CA ALA A 75 22.16 -26.02 -3.20
C ALA A 75 21.86 -24.85 -4.16
N LYS A 76 20.59 -24.64 -4.54
CA LYS A 76 20.19 -23.48 -5.35
C LYS A 76 20.40 -22.16 -4.62
N LEU A 77 20.04 -22.10 -3.34
CA LEU A 77 20.18 -20.90 -2.52
C LEU A 77 21.65 -20.51 -2.28
N ASP A 78 22.53 -21.49 -2.06
CA ASP A 78 23.98 -21.24 -1.98
C ASP A 78 24.56 -20.73 -3.30
N ALA A 79 24.13 -21.33 -4.41
CA ALA A 79 24.55 -20.86 -5.74
C ALA A 79 24.11 -19.39 -5.96
N ALA A 80 22.85 -19.05 -5.64
CA ALA A 80 22.35 -17.69 -5.74
C ALA A 80 23.11 -16.69 -4.86
N ALA A 81 23.39 -17.05 -3.60
CA ALA A 81 24.15 -16.21 -2.66
C ALA A 81 25.62 -16.02 -3.08
N SER A 82 26.18 -16.89 -3.92
CA SER A 82 27.52 -16.68 -4.47
C SER A 82 27.56 -15.70 -5.66
N LEU A 83 26.41 -15.39 -6.26
CA LEU A 83 26.30 -14.48 -7.41
C LEU A 83 26.03 -13.01 -7.01
N ASP A 84 25.27 -12.77 -5.94
CA ASP A 84 24.87 -11.41 -5.53
C ASP A 84 24.75 -11.33 -3.99
N LEU A 85 25.44 -10.34 -3.40
CA LEU A 85 25.45 -10.04 -1.97
C LEU A 85 24.15 -9.34 -1.47
N GLY A 86 23.08 -9.31 -2.25
CA GLY A 86 21.82 -8.65 -1.92
C GLY A 86 20.71 -9.61 -1.49
N LEU A 87 19.59 -9.57 -2.22
CA LEU A 87 18.39 -10.37 -1.95
C LEU A 87 18.61 -11.88 -1.80
N PRO A 88 19.57 -12.54 -2.50
CA PRO A 88 19.81 -13.96 -2.28
C PRO A 88 20.15 -14.34 -0.84
N HIS A 89 20.88 -13.50 -0.10
CA HIS A 89 21.18 -13.74 1.32
C HIS A 89 19.93 -13.69 2.19
N TYR A 90 19.02 -12.75 1.92
CA TYR A 90 17.73 -12.71 2.59
C TYR A 90 16.95 -14.01 2.36
N PHE A 91 16.79 -14.44 1.10
CA PHE A 91 16.04 -15.66 0.79
C PHE A 91 16.71 -16.92 1.35
N ARG A 92 18.05 -17.02 1.28
CA ARG A 92 18.77 -18.16 1.87
C ARG A 92 18.60 -18.21 3.38
N GLY A 93 18.82 -17.09 4.07
CA GLY A 93 18.69 -17.01 5.52
C GLY A 93 17.28 -17.35 6.01
N ILE A 94 16.25 -16.77 5.38
CA ILE A 94 14.84 -17.06 5.71
C ILE A 94 14.50 -18.54 5.45
N SER A 95 14.82 -19.06 4.26
CA SER A 95 14.52 -20.45 3.90
C SER A 95 15.23 -21.45 4.81
N LEU A 96 16.50 -21.22 5.16
CA LEU A 96 17.24 -22.07 6.10
C LEU A 96 16.63 -22.03 7.51
N ALA A 97 16.21 -20.85 7.97
CA ALA A 97 15.61 -20.67 9.30
C ALA A 97 14.25 -21.38 9.46
N ASP A 98 13.55 -21.64 8.35
CA ASP A 98 12.28 -22.37 8.33
C ASP A 98 12.47 -23.90 8.30
N LEU A 99 13.68 -24.38 8.02
CA LEU A 99 13.98 -25.81 8.03
C LEU A 99 14.22 -26.34 9.46
N PRO A 100 13.80 -27.58 9.77
CA PRO A 100 14.03 -28.18 11.08
C PRO A 100 15.51 -28.16 11.51
N GLY A 101 15.79 -27.68 12.72
CA GLY A 101 17.16 -27.53 13.25
C GLY A 101 18.07 -26.61 12.43
N CYS A 102 17.48 -25.72 11.60
CA CYS A 102 18.14 -24.92 10.58
C CYS A 102 19.03 -25.74 9.65
N ALA A 103 18.69 -27.02 9.42
CA ALA A 103 19.45 -27.97 8.62
C ALA A 103 20.95 -28.07 8.99
N GLY A 104 21.30 -27.85 10.26
CA GLY A 104 22.69 -27.83 10.73
C GLY A 104 23.48 -26.58 10.31
N ARG A 105 22.81 -25.54 9.82
CA ARG A 105 23.42 -24.29 9.29
C ARG A 105 22.93 -23.03 10.00
N ALA A 106 22.65 -23.13 11.30
CA ALA A 106 22.21 -21.99 12.10
C ALA A 106 23.21 -20.81 12.06
N GLU A 107 24.52 -21.07 12.00
CA GLU A 107 25.53 -20.01 11.83
C GLU A 107 25.39 -19.27 10.49
N THR A 108 25.16 -19.98 9.38
CA THR A 108 24.90 -19.33 8.08
C THR A 108 23.65 -18.46 8.11
N VAL A 109 22.58 -18.91 8.80
CA VAL A 109 21.37 -18.10 8.98
C VAL A 109 21.71 -16.79 9.69
N VAL A 110 22.51 -16.85 10.76
CA VAL A 110 22.95 -15.65 11.48
C VAL A 110 23.78 -14.74 10.59
N GLU A 111 24.79 -15.26 9.89
CA GLU A 111 25.66 -14.50 9.00
C GLU A 111 24.87 -13.74 7.93
N ASP A 112 23.95 -14.43 7.24
CA ASP A 112 23.12 -13.84 6.20
C ASP A 112 22.19 -12.76 6.73
N LEU A 113 21.52 -13.04 7.84
CA LEU A 113 20.44 -12.19 8.34
C LEU A 113 20.96 -11.02 9.16
N GLU A 114 22.08 -11.15 9.88
CA GLU A 114 22.80 -10.01 10.46
C GLU A 114 23.37 -9.10 9.37
N PHE A 115 23.87 -9.67 8.26
CA PHE A 115 24.26 -8.88 7.10
C PHE A 115 23.08 -8.07 6.54
N VAL A 116 21.90 -8.70 6.37
CA VAL A 116 20.68 -7.99 5.93
C VAL A 116 20.34 -6.83 6.87
N LEU A 117 20.40 -7.03 8.19
CA LEU A 117 20.15 -5.95 9.17
C LEU A 117 21.20 -4.82 9.07
N MET A 118 22.47 -5.16 8.85
CA MET A 118 23.57 -4.21 8.72
C MET A 118 23.41 -3.29 7.49
N VAL A 119 22.83 -3.80 6.40
CA VAL A 119 22.56 -3.04 5.17
C VAL A 119 21.06 -2.88 4.91
N LYS A 120 20.25 -2.76 5.97
CA LYS A 120 18.77 -2.76 5.88
C LYS A 120 18.19 -1.73 4.92
N ASP A 121 18.85 -0.59 4.73
CA ASP A 121 18.43 0.46 3.79
C ASP A 121 18.51 0.04 2.31
N ARG A 122 19.17 -1.08 2.00
CA ARG A 122 19.21 -1.70 0.67
C ARG A 122 18.07 -2.70 0.43
N PHE A 123 17.27 -2.98 1.45
CA PHE A 123 16.17 -3.92 1.39
C PHE A 123 14.84 -3.19 1.60
N PRO A 124 13.71 -3.74 1.12
CA PRO A 124 12.41 -3.19 1.47
C PRO A 124 12.25 -3.15 3.00
N PRO A 125 11.86 -2.02 3.61
CA PRO A 125 11.86 -1.85 5.07
C PRO A 125 11.06 -2.93 5.83
N GLY A 126 9.98 -3.43 5.22
CA GLY A 126 9.15 -4.48 5.83
C GLY A 126 9.85 -5.83 6.00
N PHE A 127 10.97 -6.08 5.32
CA PHE A 127 11.67 -7.37 5.39
C PHE A 127 12.31 -7.64 6.76
N MET A 128 12.47 -6.61 7.60
CA MET A 128 13.21 -6.72 8.86
C MET A 128 12.48 -7.57 9.92
N ARG A 129 11.14 -7.56 9.93
CA ARG A 129 10.36 -8.36 10.89
C ARG A 129 10.56 -9.87 10.73
N PRO A 130 10.46 -10.44 9.50
CA PRO A 130 10.82 -11.85 9.27
C PRO A 130 12.28 -12.17 9.56
N VAL A 131 13.19 -11.23 9.27
CA VAL A 131 14.63 -11.37 9.58
C VAL A 131 14.81 -11.57 11.08
N HIS A 132 14.20 -10.72 11.91
CA HIS A 132 14.22 -10.87 13.36
C HIS A 132 13.58 -12.18 13.84
N ALA A 133 12.48 -12.61 13.23
CA ALA A 133 11.84 -13.89 13.56
C ALA A 133 12.74 -15.09 13.25
N ALA A 134 13.44 -15.07 12.11
CA ALA A 134 14.38 -16.10 11.69
C ALA A 134 15.67 -16.11 12.54
N LEU A 135 16.22 -14.93 12.84
CA LEU A 135 17.36 -14.77 13.75
C LEU A 135 17.05 -15.31 15.15
N ALA A 136 15.86 -15.04 15.68
CA ALA A 136 15.45 -15.58 16.97
C ALA A 136 15.55 -17.11 17.01
N ARG A 137 15.05 -17.80 15.98
CA ARG A 137 15.13 -19.27 15.87
C ARG A 137 16.58 -19.75 15.77
N ALA A 138 17.41 -19.09 14.97
CA ALA A 138 18.81 -19.46 14.80
C ALA A 138 19.64 -19.24 16.08
N TYR A 139 19.45 -18.10 16.74
CA TYR A 139 20.10 -17.79 18.01
C TYR A 139 19.72 -18.77 19.12
N ASP A 140 18.46 -19.21 19.19
CA ASP A 140 18.01 -20.23 20.14
C ASP A 140 18.74 -21.55 19.94
N LEU A 141 18.89 -22.00 18.68
CA LEU A 141 19.65 -23.22 18.36
C LEU A 141 21.14 -23.12 18.69
N LEU A 142 21.71 -21.91 18.63
CA LEU A 142 23.11 -21.64 18.95
C LEU A 142 23.35 -21.33 20.43
N GLY A 143 22.30 -21.32 21.28
CA GLY A 143 22.41 -20.98 22.70
C GLY A 143 22.71 -19.50 22.97
N ARG A 144 22.41 -18.60 22.02
CA ARG A 144 22.63 -17.14 22.14
C ARG A 144 21.41 -16.44 22.74
N THR A 145 21.08 -16.77 24.00
CA THR A 145 19.81 -16.41 24.65
C THR A 145 19.46 -14.92 24.59
N GLU A 146 20.39 -14.02 24.93
CA GLU A 146 20.11 -12.58 24.92
C GLU A 146 19.85 -12.04 23.52
N ALA A 147 20.57 -12.55 22.52
CA ALA A 147 20.36 -12.16 21.12
C ALA A 147 19.01 -12.66 20.63
N ALA A 148 18.62 -13.88 21.01
CA ALA A 148 17.31 -14.45 20.72
C ALA A 148 16.18 -13.61 21.34
N GLU A 149 16.29 -13.21 22.60
CA GLU A 149 15.30 -12.34 23.26
C GLU A 149 15.17 -10.98 22.58
N ARG A 150 16.28 -10.33 22.25
CA ARG A 150 16.26 -9.07 21.49
C ARG A 150 15.60 -9.23 20.12
N ALA A 151 15.92 -10.30 19.40
CA ALA A 151 15.32 -10.58 18.11
C ALA A 151 13.82 -10.89 18.21
N ARG A 152 13.37 -11.65 19.22
CA ARG A 152 11.94 -11.91 19.46
C ARG A 152 11.14 -10.64 19.73
N GLY A 153 11.72 -9.66 20.42
CA GLY A 153 11.07 -8.37 20.66
C GLY A 153 10.75 -7.56 19.40
N ARG A 154 11.42 -7.86 18.28
CA ARG A 154 11.24 -7.20 16.97
C ARG A 154 10.70 -8.16 15.88
N ALA A 155 10.44 -9.40 16.25
CA ALA A 155 10.03 -10.44 15.33
C ALA A 155 8.59 -10.22 14.85
N GLY A 156 8.35 -10.51 13.57
CA GLY A 156 7.02 -10.54 13.00
C GLY A 156 7.02 -11.34 11.70
N HIS A 157 5.85 -11.76 11.25
CA HIS A 157 5.70 -12.54 10.02
C HIS A 157 5.30 -11.69 8.81
N LEU A 158 4.85 -10.45 9.04
CA LEU A 158 4.49 -9.51 7.99
C LEU A 158 5.75 -8.84 7.40
N ILE A 159 5.86 -8.81 6.08
CA ILE A 159 6.91 -8.16 5.30
C ILE A 159 6.58 -6.69 4.97
N THR A 160 5.80 -6.02 5.82
CA THR A 160 5.44 -4.61 5.63
C THR A 160 5.99 -3.73 6.75
N PRO A 161 6.43 -2.49 6.43
CA PRO A 161 6.80 -1.50 7.44
C PRO A 161 5.59 -0.85 8.13
N HIS A 162 4.37 -1.16 7.70
CA HIS A 162 3.15 -0.61 8.28
C HIS A 162 3.04 -0.94 9.78
N TRP A 163 2.59 0.05 10.54
CA TRP A 163 2.26 -0.11 11.96
C TRP A 163 1.11 0.82 12.33
N GLY A 164 0.44 0.55 13.44
CA GLY A 164 -0.69 1.36 13.87
C GLY A 164 -1.58 0.64 14.87
N ASN A 165 -2.27 1.45 15.66
CA ASN A 165 -3.27 0.99 16.62
C ASN A 165 -4.42 2.02 16.64
N ARG A 166 -5.48 1.71 17.38
CA ARG A 166 -6.67 2.57 17.46
C ARG A 166 -6.44 3.91 18.16
N GLU A 167 -5.38 4.02 18.96
CA GLU A 167 -5.07 5.22 19.75
C GLU A 167 -4.21 6.22 18.97
N ASP A 168 -3.22 5.75 18.21
CA ASP A 168 -2.21 6.58 17.53
C ASP A 168 -2.39 6.62 16.00
N GLY A 169 -3.40 5.91 15.49
CA GLY A 169 -3.68 5.82 14.06
C GLY A 169 -2.74 4.89 13.29
N PHE A 170 -2.91 4.85 11.98
CA PHE A 170 -2.12 4.04 11.06
C PHE A 170 -0.94 4.83 10.47
N ARG A 171 0.20 4.17 10.32
CA ARG A 171 1.40 4.74 9.69
C ARG A 171 2.02 3.74 8.74
N PHE A 172 2.50 4.25 7.60
CA PHE A 172 3.04 3.36 6.58
C PHE A 172 4.51 2.96 6.79
N GLY A 173 5.19 3.53 7.77
CA GLY A 173 6.59 3.21 7.99
C GLY A 173 7.20 3.86 9.23
N PRO A 174 8.50 3.61 9.46
CA PRO A 174 9.23 4.23 10.55
C PRO A 174 9.35 5.74 10.33
N ARG A 175 9.45 6.48 11.43
CA ARG A 175 9.62 7.94 11.44
C ARG A 175 10.96 8.32 10.83
N ARG A 176 10.96 9.25 9.88
CA ARG A 176 12.18 9.82 9.29
C ARG A 176 11.95 11.18 8.67
N LEU A 177 12.98 12.03 8.68
CA LEU A 177 13.03 13.26 7.89
C LEU A 177 13.87 13.04 6.64
N VAL A 178 13.25 13.15 5.46
CA VAL A 178 13.90 12.90 4.16
C VAL A 178 14.14 14.23 3.46
N GLY A 179 15.37 14.47 2.99
CA GLY A 179 15.73 15.66 2.22
C GLY A 179 15.54 15.50 0.71
N PHE A 180 14.95 16.50 0.06
CA PHE A 180 14.68 16.58 -1.38
C PHE A 180 15.43 17.72 -2.08
N GLY A 181 16.59 18.08 -1.51
CA GLY A 181 17.41 19.20 -1.95
C GLY A 181 17.54 20.30 -0.89
N PRO A 182 18.27 21.39 -1.20
CA PRO A 182 18.56 22.44 -0.23
C PRO A 182 17.28 23.03 0.37
N GLY A 183 17.11 22.86 1.69
CA GLY A 183 15.99 23.42 2.44
C GLY A 183 14.65 22.70 2.25
N VAL A 184 14.58 21.60 1.50
CA VAL A 184 13.32 20.87 1.26
C VAL A 184 13.35 19.52 1.96
N TYR A 185 12.35 19.26 2.80
CA TYR A 185 12.23 18.05 3.59
C TYR A 185 10.81 17.49 3.57
N ALA A 186 10.67 16.19 3.83
CA ALA A 186 9.40 15.56 4.17
C ALA A 186 9.56 14.70 5.41
N ALA A 187 8.72 14.93 6.42
CA ALA A 187 8.62 14.11 7.61
C ALA A 187 7.67 12.95 7.33
N GLN A 188 8.21 11.73 7.25
CA GLN A 188 7.50 10.51 6.88
C GLN A 188 7.29 9.61 8.09
N GLY A 189 6.18 8.89 8.15
CA GLY A 189 5.86 7.97 9.25
C GLY A 189 5.47 8.67 10.56
N TYR A 190 5.23 9.98 10.53
CA TYR A 190 4.71 10.76 11.66
C TYR A 190 3.18 10.69 11.77
N ASP A 191 2.49 10.40 10.67
CA ASP A 191 1.05 10.20 10.55
C ASP A 191 0.74 9.20 9.41
N PHE A 192 -0.53 9.09 9.04
CA PHE A 192 -1.03 8.47 7.82
C PHE A 192 -0.44 9.16 6.59
N SER A 193 -0.44 10.50 6.55
CA SER A 193 0.23 11.34 5.54
C SER A 193 1.64 11.78 5.96
N ASP A 194 2.40 12.24 4.99
CA ASP A 194 3.70 12.88 5.16
C ASP A 194 3.52 14.41 5.24
N VAL A 195 4.34 15.08 6.05
CA VAL A 195 4.34 16.55 6.15
C VAL A 195 5.57 17.12 5.46
N GLY A 196 5.36 17.96 4.46
CA GLY A 196 6.45 18.65 3.75
C GLY A 196 6.91 19.91 4.46
N PHE A 197 8.19 20.24 4.34
CA PHE A 197 8.76 21.48 4.87
C PHE A 197 9.72 22.11 3.88
N VAL A 198 9.61 23.43 3.71
CA VAL A 198 10.53 24.23 2.91
C VAL A 198 11.09 25.35 3.77
N VAL A 199 12.38 25.27 4.08
CA VAL A 199 13.13 26.27 4.83
C VAL A 199 13.54 27.39 3.87
N THR A 200 13.03 28.59 4.13
CA THR A 200 13.28 29.81 3.34
C THR A 200 14.08 30.82 4.17
N GLY A 201 14.44 31.98 3.59
CA GLY A 201 15.13 33.04 4.32
C GLY A 201 14.31 33.68 5.45
N ASP A 202 12.98 33.68 5.36
CA ASP A 202 12.08 34.38 6.30
C ASP A 202 11.36 33.42 7.28
N GLY A 203 11.44 32.12 7.05
CA GLY A 203 10.63 31.14 7.78
C GLY A 203 10.56 29.77 7.12
N VAL A 204 9.78 28.88 7.74
CA VAL A 204 9.42 27.57 7.18
C VAL A 204 8.03 27.66 6.55
N VAL A 205 7.90 27.09 5.35
CA VAL A 205 6.62 26.79 4.72
C VAL A 205 6.31 25.31 4.95
N ALA A 206 5.26 25.00 5.69
CA ALA A 206 4.75 23.64 5.83
C ALA A 206 3.85 23.31 4.63
N ILE A 207 3.98 22.09 4.11
CA ILE A 207 3.10 21.53 3.09
C ILE A 207 2.31 20.42 3.76
N ASP A 208 1.00 20.60 3.87
CA ASP A 208 0.08 19.80 4.70
C ASP A 208 0.40 19.85 6.21
N ALA A 209 -0.46 19.20 7.00
CA ALA A 209 -0.48 19.34 8.44
C ALA A 209 -0.97 18.11 9.21
N ALA A 210 -0.83 16.90 8.65
CA ALA A 210 -1.15 15.66 9.34
C ALA A 210 -2.65 15.54 9.78
N SER A 211 -3.02 14.42 10.39
CA SER A 211 -4.36 14.13 10.92
C SER A 211 -4.66 14.84 12.22
N THR A 212 -3.64 15.17 13.02
CA THR A 212 -3.80 15.80 14.34
C THR A 212 -2.73 16.84 14.64
N PRO A 213 -3.02 17.82 15.52
CA PRO A 213 -2.02 18.79 15.98
C PRO A 213 -0.80 18.12 16.63
N GLU A 214 -0.99 17.00 17.34
CA GLU A 214 0.09 16.25 17.97
C GLU A 214 1.07 15.66 16.95
N HIS A 215 0.54 15.09 15.86
CA HIS A 215 1.34 14.54 14.77
C HIS A 215 2.05 15.64 13.98
N ALA A 216 1.36 16.74 13.66
CA ALA A 216 1.96 17.91 13.02
C ALA A 216 3.11 18.49 13.86
N ALA A 217 2.90 18.62 15.18
CA ALA A 217 3.93 19.08 16.11
C ALA A 217 5.09 18.08 16.22
N ALA A 218 4.84 16.78 16.14
CA ALA A 218 5.88 15.76 16.13
C ALA A 218 6.76 15.83 14.88
N ALA A 219 6.15 16.00 13.69
CA ALA A 219 6.86 16.22 12.45
C ALA A 219 7.70 17.51 12.50
N LEU A 220 7.15 18.60 13.03
CA LEU A 220 7.88 19.86 13.18
C LEU A 220 9.07 19.74 14.14
N ARG A 221 8.94 18.98 15.24
CA ARG A 221 10.05 18.78 16.19
C ARG A 221 11.28 18.18 15.52
N GLU A 222 11.10 17.23 14.61
CA GLU A 222 12.20 16.65 13.85
C GLU A 222 12.91 17.72 12.99
N LEU A 223 12.14 18.60 12.33
CA LEU A 223 12.70 19.71 11.57
C LEU A 223 13.48 20.71 12.45
N ARG A 224 13.16 20.83 13.75
CA ARG A 224 13.87 21.73 14.67
C ARG A 224 15.33 21.36 14.88
N GLU A 225 15.71 20.11 14.60
CA GLU A 225 17.13 19.73 14.57
C GLU A 225 17.93 20.43 13.45
N ILE A 226 17.22 20.96 12.43
CA ILE A 226 17.79 21.64 11.27
C ILE A 226 17.65 23.16 11.36
N THR A 227 16.53 23.67 11.87
CA THR A 227 16.24 25.11 11.88
C THR A 227 15.33 25.56 13.02
N GLU A 228 15.61 26.74 13.55
CA GLU A 228 14.78 27.41 14.57
C GLU A 228 13.81 28.44 13.98
N LEU A 229 13.74 28.58 12.66
CA LEU A 229 12.84 29.54 12.02
C LEU A 229 11.35 29.23 12.29
N PRO A 230 10.48 30.25 12.44
CA PRO A 230 9.06 30.02 12.65
C PRO A 230 8.40 29.44 11.39
N VAL A 231 7.34 28.66 11.56
CA VAL A 231 6.45 28.29 10.45
C VAL A 231 5.61 29.52 10.12
N THR A 232 5.81 30.11 8.95
CA THR A 232 5.11 31.34 8.53
C THR A 232 3.92 31.06 7.64
N HIS A 233 3.94 29.93 6.94
CA HIS A 233 2.90 29.53 6.00
C HIS A 233 2.63 28.03 6.10
N VAL A 234 1.36 27.67 5.89
CA VAL A 234 0.93 26.30 5.63
C VAL A 234 0.25 26.30 4.26
N ILE A 235 0.69 25.47 3.34
CA ILE A 235 0.04 25.27 2.05
C ILE A 235 -0.56 23.87 2.06
N LEU A 236 -1.89 23.80 1.98
CA LEU A 236 -2.63 22.55 1.96
C LEU A 236 -2.75 22.06 0.52
N THR A 237 -2.43 20.80 0.30
CA THR A 237 -2.53 20.14 -1.00
C THR A 237 -3.99 19.83 -1.35
N HIS A 238 -4.80 19.42 -0.37
CA HIS A 238 -6.24 19.16 -0.51
C HIS A 238 -6.93 18.99 0.85
N ALA A 239 -8.26 18.90 0.88
CA ALA A 239 -9.06 18.93 2.10
C ALA A 239 -9.31 17.56 2.78
N HIS A 240 -8.38 16.59 2.70
CA HIS A 240 -8.50 15.34 3.46
C HIS A 240 -7.98 15.45 4.90
N ALA A 241 -8.55 14.64 5.80
CA ALA A 241 -8.43 14.85 7.24
C ALA A 241 -7.00 14.69 7.72
N ASP A 242 -6.30 13.75 7.13
CA ASP A 242 -4.90 13.46 7.33
C ASP A 242 -3.95 14.50 6.71
N HIS A 243 -4.46 15.44 5.90
CA HIS A 243 -3.66 16.56 5.39
C HIS A 243 -3.93 17.87 6.15
N VAL A 244 -5.09 18.01 6.77
CA VAL A 244 -5.54 19.30 7.33
C VAL A 244 -5.86 19.25 8.82
N GLY A 245 -5.95 18.07 9.43
CA GLY A 245 -6.42 17.88 10.79
C GLY A 245 -5.51 18.50 11.85
N GLY A 246 -4.21 18.62 11.59
CA GLY A 246 -3.25 19.25 12.49
C GLY A 246 -2.90 20.70 12.19
N VAL A 247 -3.64 21.40 11.30
CA VAL A 247 -3.34 22.79 10.91
C VAL A 247 -3.23 23.74 12.11
N ASP A 248 -4.00 23.51 13.18
CA ASP A 248 -3.99 24.35 14.37
C ASP A 248 -2.64 24.39 15.09
N ALA A 249 -1.82 23.34 14.96
CA ALA A 249 -0.46 23.31 15.50
C ALA A 249 0.42 24.43 14.90
N PHE A 250 0.17 24.81 13.64
CA PHE A 250 0.91 25.86 12.96
C PHE A 250 0.22 27.23 13.07
N ARG A 251 -1.11 27.27 13.03
CA ARG A 251 -1.87 28.52 13.20
C ARG A 251 -1.63 29.19 14.54
N ALA A 252 -1.48 28.42 15.62
CA ALA A 252 -1.14 28.94 16.93
C ALA A 252 0.18 29.76 16.92
N GLY A 253 1.08 29.48 15.99
CA GLY A 253 2.33 30.21 15.76
C GLY A 253 2.21 31.41 14.80
N GLY A 254 1.02 31.73 14.31
CA GLY A 254 0.78 32.85 13.37
C GLY A 254 0.94 32.49 11.90
N ALA A 255 0.99 31.21 11.54
CA ALA A 255 1.13 30.80 10.14
C ALA A 255 -0.12 31.14 9.30
N THR A 256 0.10 31.65 8.08
CA THR A 256 -0.97 31.88 7.10
C THR A 256 -1.30 30.58 6.38
N VAL A 257 -2.57 30.17 6.37
CA VAL A 257 -3.03 28.95 5.68
C VAL A 257 -3.51 29.27 4.26
N ILE A 258 -2.94 28.57 3.30
CA ILE A 258 -3.22 28.71 1.87
C ILE A 258 -3.80 27.38 1.36
N ALA A 259 -4.92 27.45 0.65
CA ALA A 259 -5.51 26.28 -0.01
C ALA A 259 -6.10 26.67 -1.37
N GLN A 260 -6.55 25.69 -2.14
CA GLN A 260 -7.26 25.89 -3.40
C GLN A 260 -8.70 26.38 -3.14
N ALA A 261 -9.33 27.04 -4.12
CA ALA A 261 -10.61 27.74 -3.94
C ALA A 261 -11.86 26.85 -3.70
N ASN A 262 -11.84 25.58 -4.11
CA ASN A 262 -12.84 24.54 -3.90
C ASN A 262 -12.72 23.85 -2.54
N PHE A 263 -11.69 24.17 -1.73
CA PHE A 263 -11.42 23.56 -0.42
C PHE A 263 -12.67 23.42 0.47
N ALA A 264 -13.50 24.46 0.56
CA ALA A 264 -14.70 24.41 1.39
C ALA A 264 -15.73 23.36 0.93
N GLY A 265 -15.82 23.12 -0.38
CA GLY A 265 -16.68 22.08 -0.95
C GLY A 265 -16.16 20.68 -0.64
N GLU A 266 -14.86 20.48 -0.79
CA GLU A 266 -14.22 19.19 -0.50
C GLU A 266 -14.24 18.88 1.02
N LEU A 267 -13.95 19.87 1.87
CA LEU A 267 -14.06 19.70 3.33
C LEU A 267 -15.49 19.33 3.75
N ALA A 268 -16.51 19.90 3.11
CA ALA A 268 -17.89 19.53 3.36
C ALA A 268 -18.20 18.09 2.92
N LEU A 269 -17.64 17.64 1.79
CA LEU A 269 -17.76 16.26 1.33
C LEU A 269 -17.13 15.29 2.33
N GLN A 270 -15.90 15.56 2.77
CA GLN A 270 -15.23 14.77 3.81
C GLN A 270 -16.05 14.69 5.10
N ASN A 271 -16.55 15.83 5.60
CA ASN A 271 -17.35 15.89 6.81
C ASN A 271 -18.71 15.16 6.71
N SER A 272 -19.18 14.90 5.49
CA SER A 272 -20.40 14.14 5.20
C SER A 272 -20.17 12.64 5.04
N GLY A 273 -18.90 12.21 4.98
CA GLY A 273 -18.49 10.84 4.76
C GLY A 273 -18.90 9.86 5.88
N PRO A 274 -18.92 8.56 5.58
CA PRO A 274 -19.10 7.54 6.60
C PRO A 274 -17.94 7.57 7.61
N PRO A 275 -18.13 7.04 8.84
CA PRO A 275 -17.01 6.85 9.76
C PRO A 275 -15.88 6.06 9.10
N PRO A 276 -14.61 6.44 9.32
CA PRO A 276 -13.50 5.74 8.72
C PRO A 276 -13.27 4.41 9.45
N LEU A 277 -12.36 3.59 8.92
CA LEU A 277 -11.95 2.34 9.56
C LEU A 277 -11.26 2.62 10.90
N GLY A 278 -11.25 1.65 11.83
CA GLY A 278 -10.75 1.85 13.20
C GLY A 278 -9.28 2.25 13.38
N TYR A 279 -8.45 2.26 12.33
CA TYR A 279 -7.08 2.80 12.40
C TYR A 279 -6.96 4.25 11.91
N TYR A 280 -8.03 4.84 11.41
CA TYR A 280 -8.02 6.25 11.03
C TYR A 280 -8.35 7.10 12.23
N LEU A 281 -7.70 8.25 12.29
CA LEU A 281 -8.05 9.31 13.22
C LEU A 281 -9.21 10.15 12.64
N PRO A 282 -9.99 10.83 13.49
CA PRO A 282 -9.88 10.89 14.95
C PRO A 282 -10.47 9.65 15.66
N ARG A 283 -10.19 9.53 16.96
CA ARG A 283 -10.52 8.33 17.76
C ARG A 283 -12.01 8.14 17.91
N GLU A 284 -12.42 6.94 18.33
CA GLU A 284 -13.80 6.67 18.69
C GLU A 284 -14.29 7.64 19.78
N GLY A 285 -15.39 8.35 19.50
CA GLY A 285 -15.95 9.39 20.39
C GLY A 285 -15.46 10.81 20.11
N GLU A 286 -14.40 11.01 19.33
CA GLU A 286 -13.95 12.33 18.89
C GLU A 286 -14.72 12.81 17.65
N SER A 287 -14.80 14.14 17.47
CA SER A 287 -15.47 14.71 16.30
C SER A 287 -14.66 14.45 15.04
N ARG A 288 -15.24 13.69 14.11
CA ARG A 288 -14.71 13.50 12.75
C ARG A 288 -14.87 14.72 11.85
N ARG A 289 -15.64 15.71 12.29
CA ARG A 289 -15.91 16.90 11.49
C ARG A 289 -14.88 17.96 11.77
N LEU A 290 -14.23 18.42 10.71
CA LEU A 290 -13.24 19.48 10.72
C LEU A 290 -13.91 20.83 10.44
N ASP A 291 -13.53 21.86 11.19
CA ASP A 291 -13.96 23.23 10.97
C ASP A 291 -12.74 24.10 10.66
N LEU A 292 -12.43 24.22 9.37
CA LEU A 292 -11.24 24.90 8.89
C LEU A 292 -11.58 25.81 7.72
N THR A 293 -11.21 27.09 7.85
CA THR A 293 -11.31 28.08 6.77
C THR A 293 -9.91 28.59 6.44
N PRO A 294 -9.38 28.35 5.22
CA PRO A 294 -8.08 28.88 4.81
C PRO A 294 -8.06 30.42 4.78
N ASP A 295 -6.90 31.02 5.08
CA ASP A 295 -6.72 32.47 5.10
C ASP A 295 -6.58 33.05 3.68
N ARG A 296 -6.08 32.25 2.73
CA ARG A 296 -5.94 32.61 1.31
C ARG A 296 -6.35 31.46 0.40
N LEU A 297 -7.11 31.78 -0.64
CA LEU A 297 -7.56 30.83 -1.66
C LEU A 297 -6.87 31.03 -3.01
N VAL A 298 -6.48 29.93 -3.64
CA VAL A 298 -5.86 29.87 -4.98
C VAL A 298 -6.90 29.42 -6.01
N ARG A 299 -7.21 30.28 -6.99
CA ARG A 299 -8.24 30.02 -8.04
C ARG A 299 -7.69 29.55 -9.38
N GLY A 300 -6.39 29.73 -9.60
CA GLY A 300 -5.70 29.37 -10.84
C GLY A 300 -4.21 29.34 -10.57
N ARG A 301 -3.40 29.08 -11.61
CA ARG A 301 -1.94 29.06 -11.46
C ARG A 301 -1.45 30.41 -10.93
N GLN A 302 -0.78 30.39 -9.78
CA GLN A 302 -0.25 31.58 -9.11
C GLN A 302 1.18 31.35 -8.65
N THR A 303 1.97 32.41 -8.64
CA THR A 303 3.32 32.40 -8.07
C THR A 303 3.32 33.19 -6.78
N LEU A 304 4.00 32.65 -5.76
CA LEU A 304 4.20 33.27 -4.45
C LEU A 304 5.68 33.18 -4.09
N THR A 305 6.26 34.27 -3.61
CA THR A 305 7.64 34.28 -3.10
C THR A 305 7.63 34.43 -1.58
N ILE A 306 8.26 33.51 -0.87
CA ILE A 306 8.39 33.52 0.60
C ILE A 306 9.87 33.32 0.93
N GLY A 307 10.48 34.25 1.69
CA GLY A 307 11.90 34.14 2.07
C GLY A 307 12.85 33.95 0.90
N GLY A 308 12.55 34.57 -0.24
CA GLY A 308 13.33 34.46 -1.49
C GLY A 308 13.10 33.18 -2.30
N VAL A 309 12.27 32.24 -1.85
CA VAL A 309 11.93 31.02 -2.58
C VAL A 309 10.62 31.23 -3.36
N GLU A 310 10.64 30.91 -4.65
CA GLU A 310 9.47 30.98 -5.52
C GLU A 310 8.68 29.67 -5.49
N PHE A 311 7.40 29.76 -5.14
CA PHE A 311 6.41 28.68 -5.19
C PHE A 311 5.41 28.96 -6.31
N THR A 312 5.28 28.04 -7.25
CA THR A 312 4.18 28.02 -8.21
C THR A 312 3.09 27.09 -7.71
N LEU A 313 1.94 27.65 -7.36
CA LEU A 313 0.75 26.92 -6.91
C LEU A 313 -0.15 26.65 -8.12
N ILE A 314 -0.45 25.39 -8.39
CA ILE A 314 -1.14 24.94 -9.60
C ILE A 314 -2.35 24.10 -9.18
N PRO A 315 -3.56 24.67 -9.18
CA PRO A 315 -4.79 23.90 -8.95
C PRO A 315 -4.94 22.77 -9.96
N ILE A 316 -5.34 21.60 -9.49
CA ILE A 316 -5.69 20.44 -10.30
C ILE A 316 -7.12 19.99 -9.94
N PRO A 317 -8.09 20.07 -10.86
CA PRO A 317 -9.49 19.76 -10.56
C PRO A 317 -9.75 18.26 -10.69
N GLY A 318 -9.13 17.46 -9.82
CA GLY A 318 -9.32 16.02 -9.78
C GLY A 318 -8.04 15.20 -9.67
N GLY A 319 -8.17 13.91 -10.00
CA GLY A 319 -7.32 12.89 -9.42
C GLY A 319 -8.04 12.30 -8.22
N GLU A 320 -7.62 12.70 -7.03
CA GLU A 320 -8.27 12.33 -5.79
C GLU A 320 -9.44 13.27 -5.44
N THR A 321 -9.16 14.56 -5.22
CA THR A 321 -10.16 15.57 -4.84
C THR A 321 -10.34 16.67 -5.89
N ASP A 322 -11.44 17.44 -5.80
CA ASP A 322 -11.69 18.58 -6.69
C ASP A 322 -10.92 19.85 -6.27
N ASP A 323 -10.29 19.84 -5.09
CA ASP A 323 -9.50 20.94 -4.54
C ASP A 323 -7.98 20.70 -4.56
N GLY A 324 -7.51 19.69 -5.29
CA GLY A 324 -6.08 19.36 -5.36
C GLY A 324 -5.20 20.55 -5.79
N LEU A 325 -4.02 20.64 -5.19
CA LEU A 325 -3.05 21.72 -5.40
C LEU A 325 -1.63 21.17 -5.52
N LEU A 326 -1.05 21.26 -6.72
CA LEU A 326 0.39 21.02 -6.91
C LEU A 326 1.20 22.24 -6.46
N ILE A 327 2.30 22.00 -5.78
CA ILE A 327 3.21 23.05 -5.31
C ILE A 327 4.58 22.82 -5.92
N HIS A 328 4.94 23.63 -6.91
CA HIS A 328 6.19 23.51 -7.65
C HIS A 328 7.19 24.58 -7.20
N ILE A 329 8.43 24.17 -6.96
CA ILE A 329 9.57 25.04 -6.65
C ILE A 329 10.53 25.00 -7.85
N PRO A 330 10.41 25.93 -8.83
CA PRO A 330 11.12 25.83 -10.10
C PRO A 330 12.65 25.84 -9.96
N SER A 331 13.18 26.63 -9.01
CA SER A 331 14.61 26.75 -8.77
C SER A 331 15.26 25.45 -8.31
N LEU A 332 14.49 24.55 -7.69
CA LEU A 332 14.94 23.24 -7.22
C LEU A 332 14.46 22.10 -8.11
N GLY A 333 13.48 22.34 -8.98
CA GLY A 333 12.83 21.31 -9.79
C GLY A 333 12.05 20.31 -8.92
N VAL A 334 11.51 20.76 -7.78
CA VAL A 334 10.75 19.92 -6.85
C VAL A 334 9.26 20.21 -7.01
N VAL A 335 8.42 19.18 -7.07
CA VAL A 335 6.96 19.30 -7.05
C VAL A 335 6.41 18.49 -5.89
N PHE A 336 5.70 19.15 -4.97
CA PHE A 336 4.81 18.46 -4.04
C PHE A 336 3.52 18.13 -4.78
N THR A 337 3.17 16.86 -4.81
CA THR A 337 2.05 16.36 -5.62
C THR A 337 0.76 16.17 -4.82
N GLY A 338 0.83 16.27 -3.49
CA GLY A 338 -0.20 15.72 -2.61
C GLY A 338 -0.55 14.31 -3.07
N ASP A 339 -1.85 14.09 -3.20
CA ASP A 339 -2.45 12.81 -3.53
C ASP A 339 -3.06 12.77 -4.93
N MET A 340 -2.55 13.60 -5.84
CA MET A 340 -3.05 13.63 -7.23
C MET A 340 -3.03 12.26 -7.92
N SER A 341 -2.17 11.34 -7.48
CA SER A 341 -1.99 10.00 -8.05
C SER A 341 -1.89 8.99 -6.93
N MET A 342 -2.99 8.26 -6.74
CA MET A 342 -3.16 7.26 -5.71
C MET A 342 -3.47 5.88 -6.32
N PRO A 343 -3.34 4.80 -5.53
CA PRO A 343 -3.87 3.47 -5.89
C PRO A 343 -5.38 3.46 -6.17
N TYR A 344 -6.07 4.55 -5.86
CA TYR A 344 -7.51 4.73 -5.99
C TYR A 344 -7.77 6.02 -6.78
N LEU A 345 -8.94 6.05 -7.42
CA LEU A 345 -9.46 7.28 -8.00
C LEU A 345 -10.42 7.89 -6.96
N GLY A 346 -9.93 8.88 -6.21
CA GLY A 346 -10.59 9.41 -5.01
C GLY A 346 -10.53 8.46 -3.80
N ALA A 347 -10.80 8.98 -2.60
CA ALA A 347 -10.91 8.18 -1.39
C ALA A 347 -11.95 7.05 -1.57
N PRO A 348 -11.61 5.79 -1.24
CA PRO A 348 -12.50 4.63 -1.48
C PRO A 348 -13.89 4.73 -0.82
N THR A 349 -14.00 5.55 0.23
CA THR A 349 -15.20 5.70 1.07
C THR A 349 -16.05 6.93 0.73
N LEU A 350 -15.55 7.82 -0.14
CA LEU A 350 -16.21 9.07 -0.53
C LEU A 350 -16.63 9.06 -2.00
N ALA A 351 -17.63 9.89 -2.33
CA ALA A 351 -18.17 10.03 -3.68
C ALA A 351 -17.39 11.08 -4.50
N GLU A 352 -16.07 10.94 -4.54
CA GLU A 352 -15.12 11.85 -5.20
C GLU A 352 -14.29 11.10 -6.28
N GLY A 353 -13.21 11.74 -6.74
CA GLY A 353 -12.30 11.23 -7.74
C GLY A 353 -12.70 11.59 -9.17
N SER A 354 -11.72 11.93 -10.01
CA SER A 354 -11.97 12.32 -11.41
C SER A 354 -10.87 11.79 -12.32
N ALA A 355 -11.24 10.91 -13.25
CA ALA A 355 -10.28 10.31 -14.19
C ALA A 355 -9.70 11.38 -15.12
N GLU A 356 -10.56 12.25 -15.67
CA GLU A 356 -10.14 13.42 -16.44
C GLU A 356 -9.15 14.29 -15.68
N GLY A 357 -9.43 14.57 -14.40
CA GLY A 357 -8.55 15.33 -13.51
C GLY A 357 -7.22 14.62 -13.27
N LEU A 358 -7.22 13.30 -13.04
CA LEU A 358 -6.01 12.49 -12.91
C LEU A 358 -5.12 12.63 -14.16
N PHE A 359 -5.74 12.53 -15.34
CA PHE A 359 -5.03 12.65 -16.61
C PHE A 359 -4.47 14.06 -16.84
N GLU A 360 -5.20 15.09 -16.43
CA GLU A 360 -4.71 16.48 -16.48
C GLU A 360 -3.56 16.71 -15.50
N ALA A 361 -3.66 16.20 -14.28
CA ALA A 361 -2.61 16.27 -13.27
C ALA A 361 -1.32 15.59 -13.76
N MET A 362 -1.42 14.37 -14.30
CA MET A 362 -0.26 13.67 -14.89
C MET A 362 0.37 14.46 -16.03
N ARG A 363 -0.44 15.01 -16.97
CA ARG A 363 0.09 15.85 -18.06
C ARG A 363 0.77 17.11 -17.54
N THR A 364 0.21 17.72 -16.50
CA THR A 364 0.77 18.91 -15.85
C THR A 364 2.14 18.59 -15.27
N VAL A 365 2.25 17.53 -14.48
CA VAL A 365 3.54 17.12 -13.88
C VAL A 365 4.57 16.73 -14.94
N ILE A 366 4.18 15.98 -15.99
CA ILE A 366 5.06 15.69 -17.14
C ILE A 366 5.55 17.01 -17.79
N GLY A 367 4.66 17.99 -17.95
CA GLY A 367 4.98 19.29 -18.55
C GLY A 367 5.91 20.15 -17.70
N LEU A 368 5.87 20.02 -16.37
CA LEU A 368 6.76 20.72 -15.45
C LEU A 368 8.21 20.19 -15.52
N ARG A 369 8.41 18.95 -15.98
CA ARG A 369 9.71 18.26 -16.02
C ARG A 369 10.46 18.36 -14.68
N PRO A 370 9.83 17.94 -13.57
CA PRO A 370 10.46 17.98 -12.26
C PRO A 370 11.71 17.10 -12.24
N ARG A 371 12.63 17.41 -11.33
CA ARG A 371 13.73 16.54 -10.95
C ARG A 371 13.31 15.58 -9.84
N GLN A 372 12.42 16.02 -8.96
CA GLN A 372 11.93 15.24 -7.82
C GLN A 372 10.46 15.51 -7.56
N LEU A 373 9.77 14.46 -7.10
CA LEU A 373 8.41 14.54 -6.58
C LEU A 373 8.46 14.32 -5.07
N VAL A 374 7.63 15.07 -4.35
CA VAL A 374 7.35 14.83 -2.93
C VAL A 374 5.87 14.50 -2.83
N HIS A 375 5.56 13.33 -2.33
CA HIS A 375 4.19 12.82 -2.28
C HIS A 375 3.52 13.05 -0.93
N GLY A 376 2.18 13.02 -0.89
CA GLY A 376 1.41 13.08 0.37
C GLY A 376 1.47 11.80 1.19
N HIS A 377 1.61 10.63 0.54
CA HIS A 377 1.84 9.34 1.21
C HIS A 377 2.94 8.54 0.53
N THR A 378 4.20 8.71 0.91
CA THR A 378 5.32 8.09 0.21
C THR A 378 5.15 6.58 0.03
N ALA A 379 4.72 5.85 1.06
CA ALA A 379 4.57 4.39 0.96
C ALA A 379 3.44 3.93 0.00
N LEU A 380 2.40 4.75 -0.18
CA LEU A 380 1.31 4.48 -1.12
C LEU A 380 1.69 4.88 -2.55
N THR A 381 2.48 5.95 -2.67
CA THR A 381 2.61 6.71 -3.91
C THR A 381 4.00 6.71 -4.52
N GLU A 382 5.00 6.11 -3.86
CA GLU A 382 6.36 5.97 -4.39
C GLU A 382 6.44 5.25 -5.74
N ASN A 383 5.39 4.51 -6.11
CA ASN A 383 5.28 3.87 -7.42
C ASN A 383 4.93 4.87 -8.55
N TYR A 384 4.37 6.04 -8.23
CA TYR A 384 3.98 7.07 -9.20
C TYR A 384 5.14 8.01 -9.50
N THR A 385 6.18 7.46 -10.12
CA THR A 385 7.40 8.20 -10.44
C THR A 385 7.26 9.04 -11.72
N ILE A 386 8.18 9.98 -11.90
CA ILE A 386 8.31 10.78 -13.14
C ILE A 386 8.45 9.88 -14.38
N GLU A 387 9.19 8.77 -14.25
CA GLU A 387 9.40 7.79 -15.32
C GLU A 387 8.13 6.96 -15.61
N ALA A 388 7.34 6.67 -14.58
CA ALA A 388 6.10 5.91 -14.72
C ALA A 388 5.00 6.69 -15.46
N PHE A 389 4.90 8.00 -15.27
CA PHE A 389 3.74 8.78 -15.72
C PHE A 389 3.41 8.68 -17.21
N PRO A 390 4.35 8.75 -18.16
CA PRO A 390 4.01 8.62 -19.59
C PRO A 390 3.33 7.28 -19.92
N GLY A 391 3.89 6.17 -19.42
CA GLY A 391 3.33 4.84 -19.62
C GLY A 391 2.02 4.63 -18.86
N LEU A 392 1.95 5.12 -17.63
CA LEU A 392 0.77 5.00 -16.77
C LEU A 392 -0.42 5.80 -17.34
N LEU A 393 -0.19 7.03 -17.80
CA LEU A 393 -1.20 7.85 -18.46
C LEU A 393 -1.77 7.14 -19.70
N ALA A 394 -0.91 6.58 -20.55
CA ALA A 394 -1.33 5.84 -21.72
C ALA A 394 -2.13 4.57 -21.36
N ALA A 395 -1.65 3.81 -20.38
CA ALA A 395 -2.29 2.58 -19.91
C ALA A 395 -3.66 2.83 -19.26
N LEU A 396 -3.79 3.86 -18.42
CA LEU A 396 -5.06 4.23 -17.78
C LEU A 396 -6.06 4.84 -18.77
N ARG A 397 -5.61 5.57 -19.79
CA ARG A 397 -6.48 6.01 -20.90
C ARG A 397 -7.01 4.86 -21.72
N ASP A 398 -6.19 3.83 -21.92
CA ASP A 398 -6.63 2.61 -22.58
C ASP A 398 -7.66 1.86 -21.74
N LEU A 399 -7.39 1.70 -20.44
CA LEU A 399 -8.31 1.10 -19.48
C LEU A 399 -9.64 1.86 -19.40
N GLU A 400 -9.61 3.20 -19.41
CA GLU A 400 -10.82 4.03 -19.43
C GLU A 400 -11.71 3.71 -20.64
N ARG A 401 -11.11 3.60 -21.84
CA ARG A 401 -11.85 3.24 -23.06
C ARG A 401 -12.45 1.84 -22.95
N LEU A 402 -11.69 0.88 -22.44
CA LEU A 402 -12.16 -0.49 -22.23
C LEU A 402 -13.33 -0.54 -21.25
N VAL A 403 -13.27 0.18 -20.14
CA VAL A 403 -14.36 0.27 -19.17
C VAL A 403 -15.59 0.91 -19.81
N ALA A 404 -15.41 2.01 -20.54
CA ALA A 404 -16.51 2.69 -21.24
C ALA A 404 -17.20 1.79 -22.26
N ALA A 405 -16.43 1.07 -23.07
CA ALA A 405 -16.95 0.11 -24.04
C ALA A 405 -17.67 -1.06 -23.35
N GLY A 406 -17.08 -1.64 -22.31
CA GLY A 406 -17.69 -2.72 -21.53
C GLY A 406 -19.04 -2.31 -20.92
N ILE A 407 -19.14 -1.09 -20.38
CA ILE A 407 -20.41 -0.54 -19.88
C ILE A 407 -21.43 -0.39 -21.02
N ALA A 408 -21.02 0.16 -22.17
CA ALA A 408 -21.89 0.34 -23.33
C ALA A 408 -22.42 -1.00 -23.88
N ASP A 409 -21.60 -2.05 -23.84
CA ASP A 409 -21.95 -3.41 -24.23
C ASP A 409 -22.78 -4.16 -23.16
N GLY A 410 -22.97 -3.54 -22.00
CA GLY A 410 -23.78 -4.06 -20.90
C GLY A 410 -23.09 -5.13 -20.06
N LEU A 411 -21.75 -5.15 -20.06
CA LEU A 411 -20.97 -5.95 -19.11
C LEU A 411 -21.16 -5.44 -17.69
N THR A 412 -21.20 -6.35 -16.72
CA THR A 412 -21.20 -5.97 -15.30
C THR A 412 -19.80 -5.57 -14.84
N LEU A 413 -19.70 -4.87 -13.71
CA LEU A 413 -18.42 -4.51 -13.09
C LEU A 413 -17.48 -5.73 -12.95
N VAL A 414 -18.01 -6.86 -12.48
CA VAL A 414 -17.23 -8.08 -12.28
C VAL A 414 -16.73 -8.64 -13.62
N GLU A 415 -17.53 -8.55 -14.68
CA GLU A 415 -17.09 -8.99 -16.02
C GLU A 415 -15.96 -8.13 -16.55
N ILE A 416 -16.02 -6.81 -16.35
CA ILE A 416 -14.95 -5.88 -16.75
C ILE A 416 -13.67 -6.15 -15.95
N LEU A 417 -13.77 -6.33 -14.63
CA LEU A 417 -12.62 -6.70 -13.79
C LEU A 417 -11.98 -8.02 -14.23
N ARG A 418 -12.80 -9.00 -14.64
CA ARG A 418 -12.34 -10.32 -15.11
C ARG A 418 -11.65 -10.30 -16.47
N LEU A 419 -11.75 -9.21 -17.24
CA LEU A 419 -10.91 -9.02 -18.42
C LEU A 419 -9.42 -8.97 -18.05
N ASN A 420 -9.10 -8.65 -16.79
CA ASN A 420 -7.74 -8.64 -16.25
C ASN A 420 -6.75 -7.87 -17.14
N HIS A 421 -7.22 -6.75 -17.71
CA HIS A 421 -6.57 -6.06 -18.81
C HIS A 421 -5.13 -5.63 -18.49
N LEU A 422 -4.23 -5.83 -19.45
CA LEU A 422 -2.83 -5.40 -19.44
C LEU A 422 -2.52 -4.71 -20.77
N PRO A 423 -2.55 -3.36 -20.82
CA PRO A 423 -2.22 -2.61 -22.03
C PRO A 423 -0.81 -2.88 -22.54
N ASP A 424 -0.65 -3.08 -23.85
CA ASP A 424 0.64 -3.38 -24.48
C ASP A 424 1.72 -2.32 -24.21
N VAL A 425 1.32 -1.05 -24.02
CA VAL A 425 2.23 0.05 -23.70
C VAL A 425 3.07 -0.23 -22.46
N LEU A 426 2.57 -1.03 -21.51
CA LEU A 426 3.31 -1.37 -20.29
C LEU A 426 4.59 -2.18 -20.57
N ARG A 427 4.65 -2.92 -21.67
CA ARG A 427 5.86 -3.71 -22.04
C ARG A 427 7.07 -2.83 -22.30
N GLU A 428 6.85 -1.61 -22.81
CA GLU A 428 7.90 -0.62 -23.06
C GLU A 428 8.07 0.39 -21.92
N HIS A 429 7.20 0.34 -20.91
CA HIS A 429 7.21 1.22 -19.75
C HIS A 429 7.20 0.41 -18.44
N PRO A 430 8.29 -0.29 -18.09
CA PRO A 430 8.34 -1.15 -16.90
C PRO A 430 8.03 -0.40 -15.59
N ALA A 431 8.50 0.85 -15.44
CA ALA A 431 8.20 1.68 -14.29
C ALA A 431 6.69 1.98 -14.11
N ALA A 432 5.88 1.87 -15.17
CA ALA A 432 4.44 2.06 -15.12
C ALA A 432 3.67 0.80 -14.71
N VAL A 433 4.30 -0.38 -14.71
CA VAL A 433 3.63 -1.67 -14.46
C VAL A 433 3.06 -1.72 -13.04
N MET A 434 3.89 -1.48 -12.03
CA MET A 434 3.47 -1.54 -10.63
C MET A 434 2.37 -0.52 -10.29
N PRO A 435 2.51 0.79 -10.59
CA PRO A 435 1.43 1.73 -10.31
C PRO A 435 0.16 1.42 -11.13
N TYR A 436 0.29 0.89 -12.35
CA TYR A 436 -0.88 0.46 -13.12
C TYR A 436 -1.62 -0.70 -12.43
N LEU A 437 -0.91 -1.77 -12.06
CA LEU A 437 -1.52 -2.94 -11.42
C LEU A 437 -2.22 -2.57 -10.10
N VAL A 438 -1.58 -1.72 -9.30
CA VAL A 438 -2.10 -1.23 -8.03
C VAL A 438 -3.36 -0.35 -8.23
N THR A 439 -3.39 0.47 -9.29
CA THR A 439 -4.52 1.37 -9.58
C THR A 439 -5.67 0.68 -10.35
N ARG A 440 -5.39 -0.29 -11.22
CA ARG A 440 -6.30 -0.80 -12.27
C ARG A 440 -7.69 -1.16 -11.74
N ASP A 441 -7.75 -2.04 -10.74
CA ASP A 441 -9.02 -2.59 -10.27
C ASP A 441 -9.87 -1.52 -9.55
N ASN A 442 -9.22 -0.60 -8.82
CA ASN A 442 -9.91 0.50 -8.15
C ASN A 442 -10.39 1.55 -9.15
N PHE A 443 -9.60 1.79 -10.20
CA PHE A 443 -9.97 2.68 -11.31
C PHE A 443 -11.18 2.15 -12.08
N ILE A 444 -11.21 0.85 -12.41
CA ILE A 444 -12.38 0.18 -13.01
C ILE A 444 -13.61 0.35 -12.12
N GLN A 445 -13.48 0.04 -10.82
CA GLN A 445 -14.59 0.14 -9.86
C GLN A 445 -15.13 1.57 -9.77
N ARG A 446 -14.26 2.57 -9.65
CA ARG A 446 -14.67 3.98 -9.57
C ARG A 446 -15.36 4.43 -10.85
N LEU A 447 -14.75 4.20 -12.01
CA LEU A 447 -15.33 4.58 -13.30
C LEU A 447 -16.70 3.94 -13.52
N HIS A 448 -16.82 2.64 -13.25
CA HIS A 448 -18.09 1.95 -13.37
C HIS A 448 -19.14 2.56 -12.43
N ARG A 449 -18.80 2.79 -11.16
CA ARG A 449 -19.70 3.39 -10.18
C ARG A 449 -20.14 4.81 -10.55
N GLN A 450 -19.27 5.60 -11.17
CA GLN A 450 -19.59 6.97 -11.59
C GLN A 450 -20.42 7.03 -12.88
N ARG A 451 -20.29 6.02 -13.75
CA ARG A 451 -20.96 5.98 -15.06
C ARG A 451 -22.21 5.11 -15.10
N THR A 452 -22.46 4.32 -14.05
CA THR A 452 -23.63 3.45 -13.95
C THR A 452 -24.50 3.85 -12.76
N GLY A 453 -25.80 3.62 -12.89
CA GLY A 453 -26.74 3.77 -11.77
C GLY A 453 -26.64 2.60 -10.79
N TYR A 454 -27.45 2.64 -9.72
CA TYR A 454 -27.49 1.60 -8.70
C TYR A 454 -28.24 0.31 -9.13
N TRP A 455 -28.83 0.29 -10.33
CA TRP A 455 -29.48 -0.88 -10.92
C TRP A 455 -28.73 -1.30 -12.18
N HIS A 456 -28.48 -2.61 -12.32
CA HIS A 456 -27.76 -3.17 -13.45
C HIS A 456 -28.59 -4.23 -14.19
N ARG A 457 -28.22 -4.48 -15.45
CA ARG A 457 -28.98 -5.30 -16.41
C ARG A 457 -29.31 -6.73 -15.92
N ARG A 458 -28.46 -7.32 -15.08
CA ARG A 458 -28.62 -8.69 -14.56
C ARG A 458 -29.37 -8.77 -13.23
N GLY A 459 -30.01 -7.68 -12.81
CA GLY A 459 -30.76 -7.61 -11.55
C GLY A 459 -29.91 -7.21 -10.34
N GLU A 460 -28.61 -6.99 -10.50
CA GLU A 460 -27.75 -6.47 -9.43
C GLU A 460 -28.29 -5.11 -8.96
N GLY A 461 -28.43 -4.97 -7.64
CA GLY A 461 -28.92 -3.77 -6.99
C GLY A 461 -30.44 -3.54 -7.01
N ILE A 462 -31.22 -4.37 -7.72
CA ILE A 462 -32.70 -4.28 -7.71
C ILE A 462 -33.23 -4.57 -6.31
N GLU A 463 -32.88 -5.74 -5.79
CA GLU A 463 -33.19 -6.15 -4.41
C GLU A 463 -31.92 -6.09 -3.56
N ARG A 464 -32.10 -5.82 -2.26
CA ARG A 464 -31.02 -5.83 -1.27
C ARG A 464 -31.40 -6.76 -0.13
N PHE A 465 -30.62 -7.83 0.04
CA PHE A 465 -30.78 -8.77 1.14
C PHE A 465 -29.81 -8.44 2.25
N ALA A 466 -30.27 -8.50 3.50
CA ALA A 466 -29.41 -8.42 4.66
C ALA A 466 -28.47 -9.64 4.72
N PRO A 467 -27.25 -9.49 5.28
CA PRO A 467 -26.34 -10.63 5.46
C PRO A 467 -26.99 -11.81 6.20
N ALA A 468 -27.88 -11.54 7.17
CA ALA A 468 -28.61 -12.58 7.90
C ALA A 468 -29.60 -13.37 7.02
N GLU A 469 -30.23 -12.73 6.02
CA GLU A 469 -31.14 -13.40 5.08
C GLU A 469 -30.37 -14.32 4.14
N LEU A 470 -29.25 -13.83 3.60
CA LEU A 470 -28.36 -14.64 2.76
C LEU A 470 -27.76 -15.80 3.55
N ALA A 471 -27.35 -15.57 4.79
CA ALA A 471 -26.84 -16.59 5.69
C ALA A 471 -27.88 -17.68 5.95
N ALA A 472 -29.14 -17.32 6.20
CA ALA A 472 -30.23 -18.28 6.38
C ALA A 472 -30.48 -19.13 5.12
N ALA A 473 -30.45 -18.51 3.93
CA ALA A 473 -30.59 -19.23 2.66
C ALA A 473 -29.45 -20.23 2.43
N MET A 474 -28.21 -19.85 2.72
CA MET A 474 -27.04 -20.74 2.60
C MET A 474 -27.07 -21.89 3.62
N ASP A 475 -27.53 -21.61 4.83
CA ASP A 475 -27.69 -22.60 5.90
C ASP A 475 -28.73 -23.67 5.52
N LEU A 476 -29.84 -23.27 4.86
CA LEU A 476 -30.81 -24.21 4.29
C LEU A 476 -30.17 -25.13 3.25
N LEU A 477 -29.33 -24.60 2.35
CA LEU A 477 -28.60 -25.41 1.37
C LEU A 477 -27.59 -26.36 2.03
N GLY A 478 -26.96 -25.92 3.12
CA GLY A 478 -26.03 -26.71 3.93
C GLY A 478 -26.70 -27.70 4.90
N GLY A 479 -28.03 -27.83 4.88
CA GLY A 479 -28.77 -28.73 5.77
C GLY A 479 -28.77 -28.28 7.25
N GLY A 480 -28.61 -26.98 7.51
CA GLY A 480 -28.57 -26.40 8.86
C GLY A 480 -27.28 -26.69 9.63
N SER A 481 -26.19 -27.02 8.93
CA SER A 481 -24.94 -27.50 9.54
C SER A 481 -23.80 -26.51 9.42
N ALA A 482 -23.22 -26.11 10.55
CA ALA A 482 -21.96 -25.36 10.60
C ALA A 482 -20.81 -26.08 9.85
N ALA A 483 -20.78 -27.41 9.90
CA ALA A 483 -19.77 -28.22 9.22
C ALA A 483 -19.82 -28.06 7.70
N ALA A 484 -20.99 -27.79 7.11
CA ALA A 484 -21.13 -27.55 5.67
C ALA A 484 -20.41 -26.27 5.24
N PHE A 485 -20.59 -25.17 6.00
CA PHE A 485 -19.85 -23.92 5.79
C PHE A 485 -18.34 -24.13 5.95
N GLY A 486 -17.92 -24.87 6.98
CA GLY A 486 -16.51 -25.14 7.23
C GLY A 486 -15.84 -25.98 6.13
N ALA A 487 -16.55 -26.99 5.61
CA ALA A 487 -16.06 -27.81 4.51
C ALA A 487 -15.93 -27.00 3.21
N ALA A 488 -16.96 -26.24 2.85
CA ALA A 488 -16.94 -25.39 1.66
C ALA A 488 -15.88 -24.28 1.77
N GLY A 489 -15.73 -23.65 2.94
CA GLY A 489 -14.69 -22.65 3.19
C GLY A 489 -13.27 -23.22 3.00
N ARG A 490 -13.00 -24.43 3.51
CA ARG A 490 -11.69 -25.09 3.31
C ARG A 490 -11.42 -25.45 1.85
N GLU A 491 -12.44 -25.87 1.11
CA GLU A 491 -12.30 -26.15 -0.32
C GLU A 491 -11.99 -24.88 -1.12
N LEU A 492 -12.66 -23.76 -0.81
CA LEU A 492 -12.34 -22.45 -1.40
C LEU A 492 -10.90 -22.01 -1.09
N VAL A 493 -10.41 -22.27 0.14
CA VAL A 493 -8.99 -22.04 0.48
C VAL A 493 -8.06 -22.87 -0.39
N ARG A 494 -8.34 -24.17 -0.60
CA ARG A 494 -7.52 -25.02 -1.49
C ARG A 494 -7.47 -24.51 -2.93
N ARG A 495 -8.49 -23.76 -3.37
CA ARG A 495 -8.56 -23.12 -4.69
C ARG A 495 -7.92 -21.72 -4.74
N GLY A 496 -7.37 -21.24 -3.63
CA GLY A 496 -6.82 -19.88 -3.53
C GLY A 496 -7.89 -18.79 -3.55
N GLU A 497 -9.09 -19.06 -3.01
CA GLU A 497 -10.24 -18.16 -2.99
C GLU A 497 -10.54 -17.66 -1.56
N GLN A 498 -9.51 -17.19 -0.85
CA GLN A 498 -9.57 -16.82 0.57
C GLN A 498 -10.62 -15.74 0.87
N ALA A 499 -10.74 -14.71 0.04
CA ALA A 499 -11.73 -13.65 0.24
C ALA A 499 -13.18 -14.17 0.13
N LEU A 500 -13.44 -15.09 -0.80
CA LEU A 500 -14.74 -15.73 -0.95
C LEU A 500 -15.01 -16.72 0.20
N ALA A 501 -13.98 -17.46 0.63
CA ALA A 501 -14.05 -18.32 1.80
C ALA A 501 -14.39 -17.53 3.06
N LEU A 502 -13.78 -16.36 3.26
CA LEU A 502 -14.09 -15.48 4.40
C LEU A 502 -15.54 -15.05 4.38
N HIS A 503 -16.05 -14.59 3.23
CA HIS A 503 -17.45 -14.19 3.09
C HIS A 503 -18.40 -15.34 3.45
N LEU A 504 -18.14 -16.55 2.95
CA LEU A 504 -18.97 -17.72 3.27
C LEU A 504 -18.90 -18.10 4.75
N VAL A 505 -17.72 -18.06 5.36
CA VAL A 505 -17.52 -18.38 6.78
C VAL A 505 -18.18 -17.35 7.68
N ASP A 506 -18.12 -16.05 7.33
CA ASP A 506 -18.83 -14.99 8.06
C ASP A 506 -20.35 -15.20 8.02
N LEU A 507 -20.92 -15.60 6.88
CA LEU A 507 -22.34 -15.99 6.79
C LEU A 507 -22.64 -17.21 7.68
N GLY A 508 -21.75 -18.21 7.71
CA GLY A 508 -21.88 -19.36 8.60
C GLY A 508 -21.92 -18.96 10.08
N LEU A 509 -21.06 -18.03 10.50
CA LEU A 509 -21.00 -17.52 11.88
C LEU A 509 -22.23 -16.67 12.25
N LEU A 510 -22.92 -16.03 11.29
CA LEU A 510 -24.21 -15.38 11.58
C LEU A 510 -25.31 -16.39 11.96
N ARG A 511 -25.15 -17.67 11.59
CA ARG A 511 -26.10 -18.75 11.89
C ARG A 511 -25.66 -19.62 13.07
N HIS A 512 -24.35 -19.84 13.14
CA HIS A 512 -23.68 -20.71 14.12
C HIS A 512 -22.59 -19.91 14.86
N PRO A 513 -22.94 -18.87 15.65
CA PRO A 513 -21.98 -17.90 16.19
C PRO A 513 -20.96 -18.49 17.17
N GLU A 514 -21.33 -19.56 17.86
CA GLU A 514 -20.49 -20.23 18.86
C GLU A 514 -19.67 -21.40 18.27
N ASP A 515 -19.68 -21.61 16.94
CA ASP A 515 -18.96 -22.72 16.31
C ASP A 515 -17.44 -22.46 16.29
N PRO A 516 -16.63 -23.27 17.01
CA PRO A 516 -15.20 -23.02 17.15
C PRO A 516 -14.41 -23.29 15.87
N ASP A 517 -14.89 -24.20 15.01
CA ASP A 517 -14.22 -24.55 13.76
C ASP A 517 -14.35 -23.41 12.74
N LEU A 518 -15.54 -22.81 12.64
CA LEU A 518 -15.79 -21.62 11.81
C LEU A 518 -15.02 -20.41 12.33
N ALA A 519 -15.04 -20.15 13.64
CA ALA A 519 -14.27 -19.06 14.24
C ALA A 519 -12.75 -19.22 13.99
N GLY A 520 -12.24 -20.44 14.16
CA GLY A 520 -10.84 -20.78 13.87
C GLY A 520 -10.48 -20.64 12.39
N LEU A 521 -11.39 -21.00 11.49
CA LEU A 521 -11.21 -20.83 10.05
C LEU A 521 -11.23 -19.35 9.65
N ARG A 522 -12.17 -18.55 10.18
CA ARG A 522 -12.26 -17.10 9.96
C ARG A 522 -10.95 -16.41 10.32
N ARG A 523 -10.37 -16.73 11.48
CA ARG A 523 -9.09 -16.16 11.92
C ARG A 523 -7.96 -16.45 10.92
N ARG A 524 -7.77 -17.71 10.52
CA ARG A 524 -6.74 -18.10 9.54
C ARG A 524 -6.93 -17.43 8.18
N LEU A 525 -8.18 -17.25 7.75
CA LEU A 525 -8.51 -16.56 6.50
C LEU A 525 -8.12 -15.08 6.56
N LEU A 526 -8.43 -14.41 7.67
CA LEU A 526 -8.03 -13.02 7.88
C LEU A 526 -6.51 -12.87 7.93
N ASP A 527 -5.79 -13.74 8.64
CA ASP A 527 -4.33 -13.73 8.68
C ASP A 527 -3.73 -13.87 7.26
N SER A 528 -4.27 -14.78 6.45
CA SER A 528 -3.87 -14.96 5.05
C SER A 528 -4.18 -13.72 4.21
N LEU A 529 -5.36 -13.12 4.34
CA LEU A 529 -5.74 -11.92 3.59
C LEU A 529 -4.92 -10.69 3.99
N VAL A 530 -4.56 -10.55 5.28
CA VAL A 530 -3.60 -9.54 5.73
C VAL A 530 -2.26 -9.75 5.03
N ALA A 531 -1.72 -10.97 5.04
CA ALA A 531 -0.44 -11.28 4.38
C ALA A 531 -0.47 -11.09 2.85
N GLN A 532 -1.60 -11.36 2.19
CA GLN A 532 -1.74 -11.15 0.75
C GLN A 532 -1.72 -9.68 0.36
N ASN A 533 -2.34 -8.81 1.17
CA ASN A 533 -2.55 -7.41 0.77
C ASN A 533 -1.45 -6.46 1.24
N GLN A 534 -0.54 -6.91 2.11
CA GLN A 534 0.45 -6.07 2.81
C GLN A 534 1.40 -5.25 1.93
N MET A 535 1.65 -5.66 0.67
CA MET A 535 2.58 -4.96 -0.23
C MET A 535 1.91 -4.21 -1.39
N LEU A 536 0.74 -4.66 -1.84
CA LEU A 536 0.08 -4.15 -3.05
C LEU A 536 -1.13 -3.28 -2.76
N ASN A 537 -1.88 -3.62 -1.71
CA ASN A 537 -3.14 -2.97 -1.40
C ASN A 537 -3.22 -2.63 0.09
N PRO A 538 -2.53 -1.56 0.51
CA PRO A 538 -2.47 -1.11 1.89
C PRO A 538 -3.86 -0.88 2.53
N PHE A 539 -4.87 -0.40 1.78
CA PHE A 539 -6.21 -0.25 2.35
C PHE A 539 -6.87 -1.61 2.59
N LYS A 540 -6.80 -2.56 1.64
CA LYS A 540 -7.28 -3.93 1.91
C LYS A 540 -6.55 -4.54 3.10
N PHE A 541 -5.23 -4.34 3.19
CA PHE A 541 -4.43 -4.75 4.35
C PHE A 541 -5.00 -4.16 5.66
N MET A 542 -5.22 -2.85 5.72
CA MET A 542 -5.82 -2.19 6.88
C MET A 542 -7.21 -2.74 7.21
N HIS A 543 -8.07 -2.92 6.20
CA HIS A 543 -9.42 -3.47 6.38
C HIS A 543 -9.39 -4.88 6.97
N TYR A 544 -8.58 -5.78 6.42
CA TYR A 544 -8.47 -7.14 6.94
C TYR A 544 -7.79 -7.18 8.31
N ALA A 545 -6.80 -6.32 8.57
CA ALA A 545 -6.16 -6.21 9.88
C ALA A 545 -7.16 -5.73 10.95
N ALA A 546 -8.00 -4.75 10.60
CA ALA A 546 -9.05 -4.27 11.49
C ALA A 546 -10.12 -5.34 11.76
N LEU A 547 -10.54 -6.08 10.73
CA LEU A 547 -11.48 -7.22 10.87
C LEU A 547 -10.91 -8.38 11.69
N ALA A 548 -9.58 -8.52 11.70
CA ALA A 548 -8.83 -9.46 12.52
C ALA A 548 -8.59 -8.95 13.95
N GLY A 549 -8.84 -7.66 14.22
CA GLY A 549 -8.58 -7.05 15.52
C GLY A 549 -7.09 -6.95 15.86
N LEU A 550 -6.23 -6.78 14.85
CA LEU A 550 -4.78 -6.69 15.05
C LEU A 550 -4.38 -5.30 15.55
N ASP A 551 -3.45 -5.23 16.50
CA ASP A 551 -2.63 -4.03 16.70
C ASP A 551 -1.27 -4.29 16.04
N LEU A 552 -0.86 -3.40 15.15
CA LEU A 552 0.35 -3.58 14.35
C LEU A 552 1.51 -2.85 15.03
N ALA A 553 2.43 -3.61 15.62
CA ALA A 553 3.62 -3.07 16.27
C ALA A 553 4.54 -2.36 15.26
N PRO A 554 5.36 -1.36 15.67
CA PRO A 554 6.37 -0.73 14.81
C PRO A 554 7.35 -1.72 14.17
N ALA A 555 8.00 -1.33 13.06
CA ALA A 555 8.92 -2.19 12.29
C ALA A 555 10.42 -2.00 12.65
N ASP A 556 10.73 -1.25 13.70
CA ASP A 556 12.03 -0.62 14.00
C ASP A 556 13.29 -1.53 14.08
#